data_AF-A0A4R7FLJ3-F1
#
_entry.id   AF-A0A4R7FLJ3-F1
#
_cell.length_a   1.000
_cell.length_b   1.000
_cell.length_c   1.000
_cell.angle_alpha   90.00
_cell.angle_beta   90.00
_cell.angle_gamma   90.00
#
_symmetry.space_group_name_H-M   'P 1'
#
loop_
_entity.id
_entity.type
_entity.pdbx_description
1 polymer ?
#
loop_
_entity_poly.entity_id
_entity_poly.type
_entity_poly.pdbx_seq_one_letter_code
_entity_poly.pdbx_strand_id
1 'polypeptide(L)'
;MALFKSQEEREEDARRRAEEERQEAARLEERRRAAAEAAFAHTPIGRARTAFRRGDRYFQAELEVSSLTGEASMFGSSENEITRRDEEPDLLGRIEDEGWRLEHAGYVFVETGSTSTDRVFLSGQGTVTRGVVTGVYLFRRAEPAGGAEVSPSPGR
;
A
#
# COMPACT_ATOMS: atom_id res chain seq x y z
N MET A 1 -29.23 9.10 55.86
CA MET A 1 -30.19 9.88 55.07
C MET A 1 -29.64 10.02 53.66
N ALA A 2 -30.21 9.31 52.68
CA ALA A 2 -29.74 9.33 51.30
C ALA A 2 -30.40 10.49 50.53
N LEU A 3 -29.58 11.30 49.88
CA LEU A 3 -29.95 12.53 49.18
C LEU A 3 -30.90 12.24 48.00
N PHE A 4 -32.13 12.74 48.09
CA PHE A 4 -33.01 12.94 46.93
C PHE A 4 -32.51 14.18 46.17
N LYS A 5 -31.64 13.97 45.16
CA LYS A 5 -31.41 14.99 44.14
C LYS A 5 -32.74 15.37 43.48
N SER A 6 -33.01 16.66 43.34
CA SER A 6 -34.20 17.20 42.65
C SER A 6 -34.28 16.62 41.23
N GLN A 7 -35.49 16.44 40.69
CA GLN A 7 -35.66 15.90 39.33
C GLN A 7 -34.90 16.73 38.28
N GLU A 8 -34.83 18.04 38.47
CA GLU A 8 -34.11 18.99 37.63
C GLU A 8 -32.60 18.71 37.58
N GLU A 9 -31.99 18.41 38.72
CA GLU A 9 -30.56 18.09 38.82
C GLU A 9 -30.22 16.76 38.10
N ARG A 10 -31.18 15.82 38.04
CA ARG A 10 -31.02 14.56 37.27
C ARG A 10 -31.12 14.79 35.78
N GLU A 11 -32.00 15.68 35.34
CA GLU A 11 -32.13 16.04 33.92
C GLU A 11 -30.91 16.80 33.41
N GLU A 12 -30.37 17.73 34.20
CA GLU A 12 -29.13 18.44 33.86
C GLU A 12 -27.93 17.50 33.80
N ASP A 13 -27.81 16.57 34.76
CA ASP A 13 -26.73 15.58 34.76
C ASP A 13 -26.87 14.60 33.59
N ALA A 14 -28.10 14.20 33.24
CA ALA A 14 -28.37 13.39 32.05
C ALA A 14 -28.03 14.13 30.74
N ARG A 15 -28.34 15.43 30.63
CA ARG A 15 -27.98 16.25 29.47
C ARG A 15 -26.47 16.41 29.32
N ARG A 16 -25.77 16.66 30.43
CA ARG A 16 -24.30 16.79 30.45
C ARG A 16 -23.62 15.49 30.04
N ARG A 17 -24.04 14.35 30.60
CA ARG A 17 -23.51 13.03 30.23
C ARG A 17 -23.81 12.69 28.77
N ALA A 18 -25.02 12.98 28.30
CA ALA A 18 -25.37 12.76 26.89
C ALA A 18 -24.56 13.66 25.94
N GLU A 19 -24.22 14.88 26.36
CA GLU A 19 -23.36 15.78 25.58
C GLU A 19 -21.90 15.33 25.61
N GLU A 20 -21.38 14.91 26.77
CA GLU A 20 -20.05 14.32 26.93
C GLU A 20 -19.90 13.05 26.07
N GLU A 21 -20.87 12.13 26.13
CA GLU A 21 -20.90 10.92 25.29
C GLU A 21 -20.92 11.26 23.80
N ARG A 22 -21.68 12.28 23.39
CA ARG A 22 -21.70 12.76 21.99
C ARG A 22 -20.35 13.35 21.58
N GLN A 23 -19.72 14.14 22.45
CA GLN A 23 -18.41 14.71 22.20
C GLN A 23 -17.33 13.64 22.14
N GLU A 24 -17.37 12.64 23.02
CA GLU A 24 -16.45 11.50 23.01
C GLU A 24 -16.64 10.63 21.78
N ALA A 25 -17.88 10.34 21.39
CA ALA A 25 -18.19 9.62 20.16
C ALA A 25 -17.67 10.37 18.93
N ALA A 26 -17.90 11.69 18.84
CA ALA A 26 -17.40 12.51 17.74
C ALA A 26 -15.86 12.52 17.69
N ARG A 27 -15.18 12.65 18.83
CA ARG A 27 -13.71 12.58 18.90
C ARG A 27 -13.17 11.22 18.49
N LEU A 28 -13.83 10.14 18.89
CA LEU A 28 -13.42 8.78 18.51
C LEU A 28 -13.58 8.57 17.00
N GLU A 29 -14.68 9.05 16.42
CA GLU A 29 -14.93 8.98 14.99
C GLU A 29 -13.91 9.80 14.19
N GLU A 30 -13.61 11.03 14.63
CA GLU A 30 -12.59 11.88 14.04
C GLU A 30 -11.21 11.20 14.07
N ARG A 31 -10.82 10.61 15.20
CA ARG A 31 -9.56 9.87 15.32
C ARG A 31 -9.51 8.66 14.39
N ARG A 32 -10.62 7.92 14.26
CA ARG A 32 -10.72 6.79 13.33
C ARG A 32 -10.56 7.25 11.88
N ARG A 33 -11.22 8.35 11.50
CA ARG A 33 -11.12 8.92 10.17
C ARG A 33 -9.70 9.39 9.86
N ALA A 34 -9.07 10.11 10.79
CA ALA A 34 -7.69 10.56 10.65
C ALA A 34 -6.70 9.38 10.54
N ALA A 35 -6.91 8.31 11.33
CA ALA A 35 -6.09 7.09 11.23
C ALA A 35 -6.27 6.39 9.88
N ALA A 36 -7.51 6.31 9.36
CA ALA A 36 -7.79 5.73 8.05
C ALA A 36 -7.15 6.55 6.91
N GLU A 37 -7.19 7.88 6.99
CA GLU A 37 -6.55 8.76 6.01
C GLU A 37 -5.02 8.64 6.04
N ALA A 38 -4.43 8.58 7.23
CA ALA A 38 -2.99 8.36 7.39
C ALA A 38 -2.58 6.99 6.82
N ALA A 39 -3.32 5.93 7.13
CA ALA A 39 -3.08 4.60 6.57
C ALA A 39 -3.20 4.60 5.03
N PHE A 40 -4.22 5.27 4.49
CA PHE A 40 -4.39 5.41 3.04
C PHE A 40 -3.21 6.15 2.41
N ALA A 41 -2.69 7.22 3.03
CA ALA A 41 -1.56 7.97 2.52
C ALA A 41 -0.27 7.13 2.37
N HIS A 42 -0.13 6.05 3.15
CA HIS A 42 1.00 5.12 3.04
C HIS A 42 0.84 4.07 1.93
N THR A 43 -0.37 3.84 1.42
CA THR A 43 -0.60 2.95 0.28
C THR A 43 0.07 3.48 -0.99
N PRO A 44 0.43 2.63 -1.98
CA PRO A 44 1.03 3.09 -3.23
C PRO A 44 0.23 4.18 -3.94
N ILE A 45 -1.11 4.04 -3.96
CA ILE A 45 -2.03 5.01 -4.56
C ILE A 45 -2.06 6.31 -3.74
N GLY A 46 -2.14 6.23 -2.41
CA GLY A 46 -2.11 7.41 -1.54
C GLY A 46 -0.80 8.19 -1.65
N ARG A 47 0.34 7.50 -1.82
CA ARG A 47 1.64 8.11 -2.11
C ARG A 47 1.64 8.77 -3.49
N ALA A 48 1.14 8.10 -4.52
CA ALA A 48 1.03 8.64 -5.87
C ALA A 48 0.18 9.93 -5.89
N ARG A 49 -0.99 9.93 -5.25
CA ARG A 49 -1.87 11.09 -5.11
C ARG A 49 -1.17 12.24 -4.38
N THR A 50 -0.45 11.93 -3.30
CA THR A 50 0.25 12.94 -2.50
C THR A 50 1.41 13.55 -3.27
N ALA A 51 2.19 12.74 -4.00
CA ALA A 51 3.25 13.21 -4.89
C ALA A 51 2.70 14.10 -6.02
N PHE A 52 1.56 13.71 -6.63
CA PHE A 52 0.94 14.50 -7.69
C PHE A 52 0.48 15.86 -7.18
N ARG A 53 -0.18 15.90 -6.01
CA ARG A 53 -0.61 17.15 -5.34
C ARG A 53 0.57 18.04 -4.96
N ARG A 54 1.70 17.46 -4.54
CA ARG A 54 2.93 18.21 -4.26
C ARG A 54 3.54 18.83 -5.51
N GLY A 55 3.21 18.30 -6.68
CA GLY A 55 3.68 18.83 -7.97
C GLY A 55 4.90 18.10 -8.53
N ASP A 56 5.19 16.89 -8.04
CA ASP A 56 6.34 16.12 -8.49
C ASP A 56 6.22 15.78 -9.99
N ARG A 57 7.37 15.76 -10.68
CA ARG A 57 7.44 15.37 -12.11
C ARG A 57 7.51 13.86 -12.31
N TYR A 58 8.10 13.17 -11.35
CA TYR A 58 8.31 11.73 -11.38
C TYR A 58 7.85 11.10 -10.07
N PHE A 59 7.32 9.89 -10.17
CA PHE A 59 6.92 9.07 -9.04
C PHE A 59 7.49 7.67 -9.22
N GLN A 60 8.18 7.17 -8.20
CA GLN A 60 8.72 5.82 -8.16
C GLN A 60 7.91 4.98 -7.18
N ALA A 61 7.49 3.79 -7.63
CA ALA A 61 6.86 2.78 -6.80
C ALA A 61 7.69 1.50 -6.80
N GLU A 62 7.95 0.97 -5.61
CA GLU A 62 8.56 -0.34 -5.42
C GLU A 62 7.48 -1.28 -4.92
N LEU A 63 7.24 -2.36 -5.65
CA LEU A 63 6.21 -3.36 -5.38
C LEU A 63 6.86 -4.74 -5.35
N GLU A 64 6.50 -5.56 -4.37
CA GLU A 64 6.94 -6.94 -4.31
C GLU A 64 6.03 -7.79 -5.20
N VAL A 65 6.57 -8.30 -6.30
CA VAL A 65 5.79 -8.94 -7.37
C VAL A 65 5.63 -10.44 -7.09
N SER A 66 6.66 -11.07 -6.54
CA SER A 66 6.64 -12.48 -6.19
C SER A 66 7.72 -12.81 -5.18
N SER A 67 7.48 -13.82 -4.35
CA SER A 67 8.49 -14.40 -3.48
C SER A 67 8.79 -15.85 -3.90
N LEU A 68 10.06 -16.22 -3.78
CA LEU A 68 10.55 -17.57 -3.94
C LEU A 68 10.84 -18.11 -2.55
N THR A 69 10.04 -19.09 -2.12
CA THR A 69 10.21 -19.82 -0.87
C THR A 69 10.54 -21.28 -1.19
N GLY A 70 11.39 -21.91 -0.39
CA GLY A 70 11.67 -23.33 -0.56
C GLY A 70 12.12 -23.95 0.75
N GLU A 71 11.79 -25.21 0.92
CA GLU A 71 12.24 -26.03 2.05
C GLU A 71 13.28 -27.04 1.57
N ALA A 72 14.40 -27.11 2.30
CA ALA A 72 15.43 -28.08 2.00
C ALA A 72 15.04 -29.44 2.60
N SER A 73 14.64 -30.37 1.74
CA SER A 73 14.27 -31.73 2.15
C SER A 73 15.51 -32.61 2.33
N MET A 74 15.67 -33.21 3.51
CA MET A 74 16.75 -34.18 3.78
C MET A 74 16.62 -35.49 2.98
N PHE A 75 15.47 -35.75 2.33
CA PHE A 75 15.12 -37.07 1.77
C PHE A 75 14.84 -37.11 0.26
N GLY A 76 15.10 -36.04 -0.48
CA GLY A 76 14.88 -35.99 -1.93
C GLY A 76 13.97 -34.83 -2.35
N SER A 77 14.35 -34.22 -3.47
CA SER A 77 13.83 -32.99 -4.10
C SER A 77 13.67 -31.79 -3.15
N SER A 78 14.56 -30.81 -3.31
CA SER A 78 14.29 -29.43 -2.91
C SER A 78 13.20 -28.89 -3.84
N GLU A 79 12.01 -28.65 -3.32
CA GLU A 79 10.92 -28.03 -4.08
C GLU A 79 10.94 -26.53 -3.80
N ASN A 80 11.05 -25.73 -4.86
CA ASN A 80 10.94 -24.28 -4.78
C ASN A 80 9.48 -23.91 -5.07
N GLU A 81 8.82 -23.29 -4.11
CA GLU A 81 7.47 -22.75 -4.23
C GLU A 81 7.55 -21.25 -4.58
N ILE A 82 6.95 -20.88 -5.71
CA ILE A 82 6.81 -19.47 -6.09
C ILE A 82 5.45 -19.01 -5.59
N THR A 83 5.46 -18.20 -4.53
CA THR A 83 4.25 -17.51 -4.09
C THR A 83 4.17 -16.16 -4.81
N ARG A 84 3.17 -16.01 -5.68
CA ARG A 84 2.82 -14.70 -6.23
C ARG A 84 1.98 -13.98 -5.20
N ARG A 85 2.32 -12.73 -4.92
CA ARG A 85 1.47 -11.91 -4.05
C ARG A 85 0.26 -11.52 -4.88
N ASP A 86 -0.94 -11.89 -4.42
CA ASP A 86 -2.21 -11.45 -5.00
C ASP A 86 -2.42 -9.96 -4.70
N GLU A 87 -1.53 -9.10 -5.19
CA GLU A 87 -1.78 -7.66 -5.20
C GLU A 87 -2.93 -7.38 -6.18
N GLU A 88 -3.75 -6.35 -5.89
CA GLU A 88 -4.85 -5.95 -6.76
C GLU A 88 -4.37 -5.90 -8.23
N PRO A 89 -4.98 -6.67 -9.15
CA PRO A 89 -4.44 -6.88 -10.50
C PRO A 89 -4.32 -5.61 -11.35
N ASP A 90 -4.85 -4.48 -10.87
CA ASP A 90 -4.85 -3.18 -11.56
C ASP A 90 -4.25 -2.04 -10.72
N LEU A 91 -3.31 -2.34 -9.83
CA LEU A 91 -2.66 -1.30 -9.01
C LEU A 91 -1.98 -0.21 -9.86
N LEU A 92 -1.32 -0.60 -10.96
CA LEU A 92 -0.64 0.33 -11.85
C LEU A 92 -1.63 1.24 -12.61
N GLY A 93 -2.77 0.70 -13.07
CA GLY A 93 -3.82 1.48 -13.71
C GLY A 93 -4.43 2.51 -12.76
N ARG A 94 -4.68 2.11 -11.51
CA ARG A 94 -5.15 3.04 -10.46
C ARG A 94 -4.14 4.15 -10.13
N ILE A 95 -2.84 3.91 -10.31
CA ILE A 95 -1.82 4.97 -10.21
C ILE A 95 -1.91 5.90 -11.42
N GLU A 96 -2.13 5.37 -12.63
CA GLU A 96 -2.32 6.20 -13.81
C GLU A 96 -3.57 7.10 -13.71
N ASP A 97 -4.66 6.60 -13.12
CA ASP A 97 -5.88 7.37 -12.85
C ASP A 97 -5.64 8.62 -11.97
N GLU A 98 -4.61 8.60 -11.13
CA GLU A 98 -4.20 9.76 -10.32
C GLU A 98 -3.43 10.83 -11.14
N GLY A 99 -3.33 10.65 -12.46
CA GLY A 99 -2.66 11.56 -13.37
C GLY A 99 -1.18 11.22 -13.61
N TRP A 100 -0.81 9.97 -13.39
CA TRP A 100 0.53 9.46 -13.70
C TRP A 100 0.52 8.71 -15.03
N ARG A 101 1.68 8.58 -15.66
CA ARG A 101 1.88 7.77 -16.85
C ARG A 101 3.07 6.86 -16.63
N LEU A 102 2.88 5.56 -16.77
CA LEU A 102 3.97 4.60 -16.63
C LEU A 102 5.01 4.84 -17.74
N GLU A 103 6.27 5.00 -17.34
CA GLU A 103 7.39 5.26 -18.26
C GLU A 103 8.38 4.09 -18.29
N HIS A 104 8.69 3.52 -17.12
CA HIS A 104 9.64 2.42 -17.02
C HIS A 104 9.23 1.41 -15.95
N ALA A 105 9.57 0.14 -16.18
CA ALA A 105 9.47 -0.93 -15.22
C ALA A 105 10.77 -1.74 -15.22
N GLY A 106 11.40 -1.86 -14.05
CA GLY A 106 12.55 -2.71 -13.82
C GLY A 106 12.21 -3.78 -12.79
N TYR A 107 12.85 -4.94 -12.89
CA TYR A 107 12.67 -6.02 -11.92
C TYR A 107 14.02 -6.40 -11.34
N VAL A 108 14.09 -6.49 -10.02
CA VAL A 108 15.28 -6.89 -9.28
C VAL A 108 14.93 -8.09 -8.42
N PHE A 109 15.73 -9.15 -8.54
CA PHE A 109 15.66 -10.27 -7.61
C PHE A 109 16.63 -10.01 -6.46
N VAL A 110 16.10 -10.00 -5.23
CA VAL A 110 16.88 -9.85 -4.01
C VAL A 110 16.90 -11.21 -3.31
N GLU A 111 18.09 -11.80 -3.21
CA GLU A 111 18.29 -13.05 -2.46
C GLU A 111 18.18 -12.75 -0.96
N THR A 112 17.20 -13.35 -0.29
CA THR A 112 16.91 -13.14 1.15
C THR A 112 17.53 -14.22 2.03
N GLY A 113 18.09 -15.27 1.43
CA GLY A 113 18.96 -16.23 2.11
C GLY A 113 19.07 -17.55 1.35
N SER A 114 20.13 -18.31 1.62
CA SER A 114 20.29 -19.67 1.12
C SER A 114 20.31 -20.65 2.29
N THR A 115 19.44 -21.66 2.30
CA THR A 115 19.57 -22.78 3.22
C THR A 115 20.29 -23.91 2.49
N SER A 116 21.50 -24.22 2.95
CA SER A 116 22.24 -25.40 2.51
C SER A 116 22.03 -26.52 3.51
N THR A 117 21.44 -27.64 3.08
CA THR A 117 21.31 -28.84 3.90
C THR A 117 22.25 -29.91 3.36
N ASP A 118 23.17 -30.37 4.20
CA ASP A 118 23.98 -31.54 3.91
C ASP A 118 23.08 -32.79 3.88
N ARG A 119 23.10 -33.52 2.77
CA ARG A 119 22.37 -34.77 2.65
C ARG A 119 23.09 -35.84 3.46
N VAL A 120 22.42 -36.34 4.50
CA VAL A 120 23.01 -37.26 5.49
C VAL A 120 23.38 -38.64 4.90
N PHE A 121 23.00 -38.95 3.65
CA PHE A 121 23.24 -40.26 3.00
C PHE A 121 23.64 -40.23 1.51
N LEU A 122 23.79 -39.05 0.89
CA LEU A 122 24.20 -38.88 -0.51
C LEU A 122 25.25 -37.77 -0.56
N SER A 123 26.38 -37.98 -1.26
CA SER A 123 27.38 -36.92 -1.46
C SER A 123 26.78 -35.82 -2.34
N GLY A 124 26.25 -34.77 -1.72
CA GLY A 124 25.71 -33.60 -2.39
C GLY A 124 25.03 -32.64 -1.43
N GLN A 125 25.36 -31.35 -1.52
CA GLN A 125 24.72 -30.29 -0.76
C GLN A 125 23.42 -29.89 -1.48
N GLY A 126 22.29 -29.85 -0.77
CA GLY A 126 21.06 -29.26 -1.29
C GLY A 126 21.02 -27.78 -0.97
N THR A 127 21.23 -26.90 -1.96
CA THR A 127 21.09 -25.45 -1.78
C THR A 127 19.70 -25.02 -2.21
N VAL A 128 18.94 -24.46 -1.28
CA VAL A 128 17.66 -23.80 -1.56
C VAL A 128 17.83 -22.30 -1.42
N THR A 129 17.60 -21.60 -2.53
CA THR A 129 17.66 -20.14 -2.60
C THR A 129 16.29 -19.56 -2.28
N ARG A 130 16.22 -18.70 -1.26
CA ARG A 130 15.05 -17.87 -0.94
C ARG A 130 15.32 -16.46 -1.44
N GLY A 131 14.31 -15.84 -2.03
CA GLY A 131 14.44 -14.46 -2.52
C GLY A 131 13.11 -13.83 -2.87
N VAL A 132 13.12 -12.53 -3.08
CA VAL A 132 11.94 -11.75 -3.49
C VAL A 132 12.23 -11.02 -4.78
N VAL A 133 11.27 -11.01 -5.69
CA VAL A 133 11.31 -10.17 -6.90
C VAL A 133 10.61 -8.86 -6.57
N THR A 134 11.37 -7.77 -6.59
CA THR A 134 10.86 -6.41 -6.43
C THR A 134 10.79 -5.75 -7.80
N GLY A 135 9.61 -5.28 -8.18
CA GLY A 135 9.39 -4.42 -9.34
C GLY A 135 9.58 -2.96 -8.95
N VAL A 136 10.41 -2.24 -9.70
CA VAL A 136 10.63 -0.79 -9.59
C VAL A 136 9.95 -0.14 -10.79
N TYR A 137 8.92 0.65 -10.53
CA TYR A 137 8.11 1.32 -11.54
C TYR A 137 8.34 2.83 -11.48
N LEU A 138 8.69 3.43 -12.61
CA LEU A 138 8.83 4.87 -12.76
C LEU A 138 7.66 5.42 -13.56
N PHE A 139 6.98 6.40 -12.98
CA PHE A 139 5.91 7.13 -13.60
C PHE A 139 6.32 8.58 -13.83
N ARG A 140 5.95 9.14 -14.97
CA ARG A 140 5.99 10.57 -15.23
C ARG A 140 4.62 11.18 -15.00
N ARG A 141 4.58 12.44 -14.60
CA ARG A 141 3.31 13.17 -14.51
C ARG A 141 2.66 13.23 -15.91
N ALA A 142 1.40 12.85 -16.01
CA ALA A 142 0.63 13.07 -17.21
C ALA A 142 0.38 14.57 -17.35
N GLU A 143 0.73 15.14 -18.49
CA GLU A 143 0.26 16.48 -18.80
C GLU A 143 -1.26 16.41 -18.95
N PRO A 144 -2.02 17.37 -18.40
CA PRO A 144 -3.40 17.53 -18.82
C PRO A 144 -3.36 17.66 -20.34
N ALA A 145 -4.26 16.96 -21.05
CA ALA A 145 -4.38 17.07 -22.50
C ALA A 145 -4.66 18.54 -22.87
N GLY A 146 -3.59 19.31 -23.00
CA GLY A 146 -3.59 20.76 -23.14
C GLY A 146 -3.50 21.07 -24.61
N GLY A 147 -4.61 21.57 -25.15
CA GLY A 147 -4.62 22.48 -26.29
C GLY A 147 -3.93 21.98 -27.54
N ALA A 148 -4.59 21.11 -28.29
CA ALA A 148 -4.52 21.26 -29.74
C ALA A 148 -5.14 22.62 -30.10
N GLU A 149 -4.37 23.71 -29.93
CA GLU A 149 -4.62 24.94 -30.69
C GLU A 149 -4.57 24.53 -32.15
N VAL A 150 -5.76 24.46 -32.74
CA VAL A 150 -5.98 24.39 -34.17
C VAL A 150 -5.26 25.59 -34.77
N SER A 151 -4.05 25.38 -35.24
CA SER A 151 -3.33 26.35 -36.04
C SER A 151 -4.17 26.60 -37.30
N PRO A 152 -4.71 27.81 -37.54
CA PRO A 152 -5.42 28.08 -38.77
C PRO A 152 -4.41 27.98 -39.92
N SER A 153 -4.61 26.99 -40.77
CA SER A 153 -3.85 26.78 -41.99
C SER A 153 -3.79 28.08 -42.81
N PRO A 154 -2.62 28.55 -43.26
CA PRO A 154 -2.56 29.71 -44.13
C PRO A 154 -3.09 29.29 -45.50
N GLY A 155 -4.27 29.80 -45.83
CA GLY A 155 -4.90 29.62 -47.14
C GLY A 155 -3.97 30.05 -48.27
N ARG A 156 -3.91 29.21 -49.30
CA ARG A 156 -3.46 29.56 -50.64
C ARG A 156 -4.63 29.43 -51.59
#